data_AF-A0A2K8UH55-F1
#
_entry.id   AF-A0A2K8UH55-F1
#
_cell.length_a   1.000
_cell.length_b   1.000
_cell.length_c   1.000
_cell.angle_alpha   90.00
_cell.angle_beta   90.00
_cell.angle_gamma   90.00
#
_symmetry.space_group_name_H-M   'P 1'
#
loop_
_entity.id
_entity.type
_entity.pdbx_description
1 polymer ?
#
loop_
_entity_poly.entity_id
_entity_poly.type
_entity_poly.pdbx_seq_one_letter_code
_entity_poly.pdbx_strand_id
1 'polypeptide(L)' 'MPRATLLRQRLLALFLAALFAFFSPLPGRFESLPDLHGIPALDLYLFGVWALVIAAAAWTCSRGRD' A
#
# COMPACT_ATOMS: atom_id res chain seq x y z
N MET A 1 1.15 5.02 -28.44
CA MET A 1 1.40 5.65 -27.12
C MET A 1 0.37 5.39 -26.00
N PRO A 2 -0.56 4.40 -26.03
CA PRO A 2 -1.53 4.20 -24.93
C PRO A 2 -0.95 3.51 -23.67
N ARG A 3 0.11 2.70 -23.78
CA ARG A 3 0.69 1.94 -22.66
C ARG A 3 1.31 2.82 -21.57
N ALA A 4 1.93 3.95 -21.93
CA ALA A 4 2.53 4.88 -20.97
C ALA A 4 1.48 5.62 -20.12
N THR A 5 0.26 5.77 -20.63
CA THR A 5 -0.87 6.35 -19.89
C THR A 5 -1.42 5.35 -18.87
N LEU A 6 -1.54 4.07 -19.25
CA LEU A 6 -1.99 2.99 -18.37
C LEU A 6 -1.06 2.76 -17.17
N LEU A 7 0.26 2.79 -17.38
CA LEU A 7 1.23 2.67 -16.27
C LEU A 7 1.05 3.81 -15.25
N ARG A 8 0.95 5.06 -15.73
CA ARG A 8 0.71 6.24 -14.90
C ARG A 8 -0.59 6.15 -14.12
N GLN A 9 -1.67 5.71 -14.76
CA GLN A 9 -2.96 5.52 -14.11
C GLN A 9 -2.90 4.45 -13.00
N ARG A 10 -2.21 3.33 -13.23
CA ARG A 10 -2.04 2.26 -12.22
C ARG A 10 -1.22 2.73 -11.03
N LEU A 11 -0.14 3.48 -11.26
CA LEU A 11 0.66 4.07 -10.19
C LEU A 11 -0.12 5.15 -9.42
N LEU A 12 -0.93 5.96 -10.10
CA LEU A 12 -1.81 6.92 -9.44
C LEU A 12 -2.86 6.21 -8.58
N ALA A 13 -3.48 5.14 -9.09
CA ALA A 13 -4.43 4.34 -8.32
C ALA A 13 -3.78 3.71 -7.08
N LEU A 14 -2.55 3.17 -7.23
CA LEU A 14 -1.76 2.66 -6.10
C LEU A 14 -1.44 3.75 -5.08
N PHE A 15 -1.07 4.95 -5.54
CA PHE A 15 -0.80 6.09 -4.67
C PHE A 15 -2.04 6.53 -3.90
N LEU A 16 -3.20 6.64 -4.56
CA LEU A 16 -4.47 6.96 -3.91
C LEU A 16 -4.90 5.88 -2.90
N ALA A 17 -4.71 4.60 -3.24
CA ALA A 17 -4.96 3.48 -2.34
C ALA A 17 -4.05 3.53 -1.10
N ALA A 18 -2.76 3.85 -1.28
CA ALA A 18 -1.82 4.04 -0.19
C ALA A 18 -2.20 5.23 0.70
N LEU A 19 -2.55 6.37 0.10
CA LEU A 19 -3.06 7.54 0.83
C LEU A 19 -4.26 7.17 1.69
N PHE A 20 -5.23 6.45 1.13
CA PHE A 20 -6.38 5.98 1.90
C PHE A 20 -5.95 5.03 3.03
N ALA A 21 -5.07 4.08 2.77
CA ALA A 21 -4.64 3.12 3.80
C ALA A 21 -3.89 3.77 4.97
N PHE A 22 -3.09 4.81 4.72
CA PHE A 22 -2.27 5.49 5.74
C PHE A 22 -2.95 6.68 6.42
N PHE A 23 -3.77 7.46 5.70
CA PHE A 23 -4.34 8.72 6.20
C PHE A 23 -5.85 8.67 6.45
N SER A 24 -6.49 7.52 6.26
CA SER A 24 -7.87 7.30 6.74
C SER A 24 -7.90 7.07 8.26
N PRO A 25 -9.08 7.03 8.90
CA PRO A 25 -9.21 6.60 10.30
C PRO A 25 -9.01 5.08 10.50
N LEU A 26 -8.63 4.31 9.47
CA LEU A 26 -8.36 2.87 9.58
C LEU A 26 -7.21 2.53 10.55
N PRO A 27 -6.03 3.19 10.51
CA PRO A 27 -4.92 2.88 11.40
C PRO A 27 -5.31 3.00 12.88
N GLY A 28 -6.11 4.00 13.25
CA GLY A 28 -6.58 4.19 14.62
C GLY A 28 -7.46 3.06 15.15
N ARG A 29 -8.02 2.20 14.27
CA ARG A 29 -8.71 0.98 14.71
C ARG A 29 -7.71 -0.06 15.24
N PHE A 30 -6.49 -0.11 14.68
CA PHE A 30 -5.46 -1.07 15.08
C PHE A 30 -4.81 -0.74 16.43
N GLU A 31 -4.89 0.51 16.90
CA GLU A 31 -4.49 0.87 18.27
C GLU A 31 -5.37 0.21 19.33
N SER A 32 -6.63 -0.08 18.99
CA SER A 32 -7.56 -0.76 19.91
C SER A 32 -7.46 -2.29 19.85
N LEU A 33 -6.67 -2.85 18.94
CA LEU A 33 -6.49 -4.29 18.83
C LEU A 33 -5.43 -4.80 19.81
N PRO A 34 -5.58 -6.03 20.32
CA PRO A 34 -4.58 -6.64 21.18
C PRO A 34 -3.27 -6.88 20.43
N ASP A 35 -2.15 -6.78 21.16
CA ASP A 35 -0.83 -7.05 20.63
C ASP A 35 -0.72 -8.50 20.14
N LEU A 36 -0.07 -8.66 18.98
CA LEU A 36 0.19 -9.96 18.40
C LEU A 36 1.60 -10.41 18.81
N HIS A 37 1.69 -11.39 19.71
CA HIS A 37 2.97 -11.86 20.26
C HIS A 37 3.85 -10.74 20.86
N GLY A 38 3.22 -9.72 21.46
CA GLY A 38 3.91 -8.56 22.03
C GLY A 38 4.30 -7.48 21.00
N ILE A 39 3.88 -7.62 19.74
CA ILE A 39 4.06 -6.61 18.70
C ILE A 39 2.74 -5.86 18.52
N PRO A 40 2.74 -4.51 18.57
CA PRO A 40 1.55 -3.72 18.30
C PRO A 40 0.96 -4.03 16.92
N ALA A 41 -0.35 -4.29 16.88
CA ALA A 41 -1.05 -4.59 15.63
C ALA A 41 -0.94 -3.43 14.61
N LEU A 42 -0.81 -2.20 15.10
CA LEU A 42 -0.59 -1.00 14.28
C LEU A 42 0.72 -1.09 13.49
N ASP A 43 1.81 -1.55 14.10
CA ASP A 43 3.11 -1.64 13.44
C ASP A 43 3.05 -2.66 12.30
N LEU A 44 2.48 -3.83 12.57
CA LEU A 44 2.27 -4.88 11.57
C LEU A 44 1.44 -4.38 10.40
N TYR A 45 0.39 -3.61 10.67
CA TYR A 45 -0.42 -2.96 9.64
C TYR A 45 0.40 -1.96 8.82
N LEU A 46 1.11 -1.03 9.48
CA LEU A 46 1.85 0.04 8.82
C LEU A 46 2.95 -0.51 7.90
N PHE A 47 3.78 -1.41 8.43
CA PHE A 47 4.85 -2.06 7.67
C PHE A 47 4.29 -3.00 6.59
N GLY A 48 3.21 -3.73 6.89
CA GLY A 48 2.56 -4.62 5.93
C GLY A 48 1.97 -3.89 4.73
N VAL A 49 1.22 -2.80 4.96
CA VAL A 49 0.68 -1.94 3.89
C VAL A 49 1.82 -1.33 3.08
N TRP A 50 2.87 -0.85 3.73
CA TRP A 50 4.02 -0.25 3.05
C TRP A 50 4.72 -1.26 2.12
N ALA A 51 5.01 -2.47 2.63
CA ALA A 51 5.60 -3.54 1.84
C ALA A 51 4.72 -3.93 0.65
N LEU A 52 3.40 -4.00 0.85
CA LEU A 52 2.43 -4.32 -0.21
C LEU A 52 2.40 -3.25 -1.31
N VAL A 53 2.45 -1.97 -0.95
CA VAL A 53 2.54 -0.85 -1.90
C VAL A 53 3.81 -0.93 -2.73
N ILE A 54 4.97 -1.19 -2.09
CA ILE A 54 6.24 -1.35 -2.80
C ILE A 54 6.20 -2.54 -3.76
N ALA A 55 5.74 -3.71 -3.29
CA ALA A 55 5.63 -4.91 -4.11
C ALA A 55 4.72 -4.66 -5.33
N ALA A 56 3.56 -4.01 -5.12
CA ALA A 56 2.63 -3.69 -6.19
C ALA A 56 3.20 -2.65 -7.18
N ALA A 57 3.96 -1.66 -6.70
CA ALA A 57 4.64 -0.70 -7.55
C ALA A 57 5.75 -1.37 -8.38
N ALA A 58 6.60 -2.18 -7.76
CA ALA A 58 7.66 -2.93 -8.43
C ALA A 58 7.09 -3.85 -9.52
N TRP A 59 6.02 -4.57 -9.21
CA TRP A 59 5.30 -5.45 -10.13
C TRP A 59 4.61 -4.70 -11.28
N THR A 60 4.08 -3.51 -11.01
CA THR A 60 3.47 -2.67 -12.04
C THR A 60 4.53 -2.11 -12.98
N CYS A 61 5.70 -1.74 -12.46
CA CYS A 61 6.84 -1.30 -13.25
C CYS A 61 7.51 -2.42 -14.05
N SER A 62 7.59 -3.65 -13.52
CA SER A 62 8.17 -4.78 -14.26
C SER A 62 7.32 -5.13 -15.48
N ARG A 63 5.99 -5.20 -15.32
CA ARG A 63 5.04 -5.46 -16.42
C ARG A 63 4.91 -4.36 -17.46
N GLY A 64 5.42 -3.16 -17.20
CA GLY A 64 5.45 -2.08 -18.17
C GLY A 64 6.65 -2.12 -19.12
N ARG A 65 7.66 -2.97 -18.83
CA ARG A 65 8.88 -3.13 -19.63
C ARG A 65 8.80 -4.25 -20.67
N ASP A 66 7.85 -5.19 -20.50
CA ASP A 66 7.51 -6.24 -21.47
C ASP A 66 6.47 -5.73 -22.50
#